data_AF-A0A1Q9RSJ7-F1
#
_entry.id   AF-A0A1Q9RSJ7-F1
#
_cell.length_a   1.000
_cell.length_b   1.000
_cell.length_c   1.000
_cell.angle_alpha   90.00
_cell.angle_beta   90.00
_cell.angle_gamma   90.00
#
_symmetry.space_group_name_H-M   'P 1'
#
loop_
_entity.id
_entity.type
_entity.pdbx_description
1 polymer ?
#
loop_
_entity_poly.entity_id
_entity_poly.type
_entity_poly.pdbx_seq_one_letter_code
_entity_poly.pdbx_strand_id
1 'polypeptide(L)'
;MINGEKAGWDGRSGTHTMELDEAITKTPSTKPDVIAGQIHGTDDDLILIHLSGNELTVKYDDGKKKAVLDPSYELGERFRVKIQSADGNVKVWYNGELKADLPVYAENSYFKAGAYVNSNPSKGADPSDVGQVVIYGVEISHS
;
A
#
# COMPACT_ATOMS: atom_id res chain seq x y z
N MET A 1 6.56 8.17 11.61
CA MET A 1 7.56 8.65 12.59
C MET A 1 7.63 7.62 13.72
N ILE A 2 8.80 7.37 14.29
CA ILE A 2 8.96 6.57 15.51
C ILE A 2 9.51 7.51 16.57
N ASN A 3 8.80 7.69 17.68
CA ASN A 3 9.18 8.61 18.77
C ASN A 3 9.49 10.05 18.32
N GLY A 4 8.79 10.55 17.29
CA GLY A 4 8.99 11.91 16.78
C GLY A 4 10.11 12.06 15.75
N GLU A 5 10.82 10.99 15.39
CA GLU A 5 11.83 10.97 14.32
C GLU A 5 11.34 10.23 13.07
N LYS A 6 12.03 10.42 11.94
CA LYS A 6 11.73 9.67 10.72
C LYS A 6 11.83 8.18 11.04
N ALA A 7 10.81 7.43 10.67
CA ALA A 7 10.82 5.99 10.88
C ALA A 7 11.87 5.35 9.96
N GLY A 8 12.60 4.37 10.49
CA GLY A 8 13.54 3.55 9.75
C GLY A 8 13.73 2.24 10.51
N TRP A 9 13.32 1.14 9.90
CA TRP A 9 13.44 -0.20 10.49
C TRP A 9 13.97 -1.21 9.45
N ASP A 10 14.58 -2.30 9.93
CA ASP A 10 15.07 -3.39 9.08
C ASP A 10 14.02 -4.52 9.07
N GLY A 11 13.52 -4.89 7.89
CA GLY A 11 12.52 -5.95 7.74
C GLY A 11 12.97 -7.35 8.19
N ARG A 12 14.25 -7.53 8.55
CA ARG A 12 14.80 -8.76 9.16
C ARG A 12 14.88 -8.71 10.68
N SER A 13 14.61 -7.58 11.31
CA SER A 13 14.81 -7.37 12.75
C SER A 13 13.56 -6.84 13.42
N GLY A 14 12.96 -7.65 14.29
CA GLY A 14 11.71 -7.32 14.95
C GLY A 14 10.51 -7.57 14.05
N THR A 15 9.34 -7.11 14.49
CA THR A 15 8.09 -7.17 13.74
C THR A 15 7.52 -5.77 13.60
N HIS A 16 7.15 -5.40 12.38
CA HIS A 16 6.60 -4.09 12.07
C HIS A 16 5.27 -4.29 11.36
N THR A 17 4.20 -3.76 11.94
CA THR A 17 2.85 -3.96 11.41
C THR A 17 2.17 -2.61 11.19
N MET A 18 1.49 -2.48 10.05
CA MET A 18 0.50 -1.44 9.80
C MET A 18 -0.85 -2.09 9.50
N GLU A 19 -1.88 -1.65 10.19
CA GLU A 19 -3.28 -1.99 9.91
C GLU A 19 -4.02 -0.75 9.42
N LEU A 20 -4.65 -0.86 8.25
CA LEU A 20 -5.47 0.17 7.63
C LEU A 20 -6.90 -0.31 7.54
N ASP A 21 -7.82 0.56 7.95
CA ASP A 21 -9.25 0.45 7.67
C ASP A 21 -9.62 1.62 6.76
N GLU A 22 -9.89 1.35 5.49
CA GLU A 22 -9.96 2.38 4.45
C GLU A 22 -10.96 2.05 3.33
N ALA A 23 -11.21 3.02 2.46
CA ALA A 23 -11.91 2.85 1.20
C ALA A 23 -11.27 3.75 0.13
N ILE A 24 -11.00 3.19 -1.05
CA ILE A 24 -10.68 3.97 -2.24
C ILE A 24 -11.99 4.41 -2.88
N THR A 25 -12.24 5.72 -2.93
CA THR A 25 -13.55 6.30 -3.31
C THR A 25 -13.54 6.97 -4.69
N LYS A 26 -12.36 7.32 -5.21
CA LYS A 26 -12.20 7.89 -6.56
C LYS A 26 -10.88 7.47 -7.18
N THR A 27 -10.87 7.34 -8.50
CA THR A 27 -9.68 7.16 -9.33
C THR A 27 -9.66 8.17 -10.47
N PRO A 28 -8.48 8.55 -10.99
CA PRO A 28 -8.38 9.36 -12.20
C PRO A 28 -9.08 8.70 -13.39
N SER A 29 -9.60 9.49 -14.32
CA SER A 29 -10.32 8.97 -15.49
C SER A 29 -9.38 8.40 -16.56
N THR A 30 -8.26 9.07 -16.86
CA THR A 30 -7.32 8.63 -17.90
C THR A 30 -6.55 7.36 -17.53
N LYS A 31 -6.16 7.25 -16.26
CA LYS A 31 -5.43 6.11 -15.73
C LYS A 31 -5.94 5.82 -14.31
N PRO A 32 -6.88 4.88 -14.13
CA PRO A 32 -7.56 4.65 -12.86
C PRO A 32 -6.67 3.88 -11.87
N ASP A 33 -5.52 4.46 -11.54
CA ASP A 33 -4.51 3.92 -10.65
C ASP A 33 -4.42 4.75 -9.37
N VAL A 34 -4.62 4.11 -8.21
CA VAL A 34 -4.42 4.72 -6.89
C VAL A 34 -3.66 3.74 -6.00
N ILE A 35 -2.62 4.23 -5.34
CA ILE A 35 -1.95 3.50 -4.26
C ILE A 35 -2.50 3.99 -2.93
N ALA A 36 -2.97 3.07 -2.08
CA ALA A 36 -3.63 3.36 -0.79
C ALA A 36 -2.73 3.14 0.45
N GLY A 37 -1.75 2.24 0.33
CA GLY A 37 -0.81 1.89 1.40
C GLY A 37 0.49 1.34 0.86
N GLN A 38 1.59 1.50 1.59
CA GLN A 38 2.95 1.15 1.13
C GLN A 38 3.87 0.74 2.28
N ILE A 39 4.88 -0.07 1.96
CA ILE A 39 6.18 -0.01 2.62
C ILE A 39 7.15 0.58 1.60
N HIS A 40 7.91 1.59 2.02
CA HIS A 40 9.02 2.14 1.24
C HIS A 40 10.33 1.80 1.95
N GLY A 41 11.33 1.35 1.19
CA GLY A 41 12.68 1.04 1.71
C GLY A 41 13.67 2.21 1.54
N THR A 42 14.97 1.92 1.63
CA THR A 42 16.04 2.90 1.39
C THR A 42 15.94 3.60 0.03
N ASP A 43 15.71 2.85 -1.05
CA ASP A 43 15.78 3.38 -2.42
C ASP A 43 14.41 3.57 -3.07
N ASP A 44 13.52 2.58 -2.94
CA ASP A 44 12.25 2.53 -3.68
C ASP A 44 11.14 1.86 -2.86
N ASP A 45 9.93 1.88 -3.42
CA ASP A 45 8.76 1.20 -2.90
C ASP A 45 9.01 -0.32 -2.81
N LEU A 46 8.88 -0.87 -1.60
CA LEU A 46 9.03 -2.31 -1.35
C LEU A 46 7.75 -3.06 -1.71
N ILE A 47 6.61 -2.56 -1.24
CA ILE A 47 5.27 -3.05 -1.61
C ILE A 47 4.29 -1.89 -1.75
N LEU A 48 3.29 -2.07 -2.61
CA LEU A 48 2.23 -1.11 -2.88
C LEU A 48 0.86 -1.78 -2.85
N ILE A 49 -0.07 -1.29 -2.03
CA ILE A 49 -1.50 -1.62 -2.13
C ILE A 49 -2.07 -0.79 -3.27
N HIS A 50 -2.25 -1.41 -4.43
CA HIS A 50 -2.52 -0.76 -5.71
C HIS A 50 -3.88 -1.18 -6.27
N LEU A 51 -4.78 -0.22 -6.46
CA LEU A 51 -5.96 -0.36 -7.30
C LEU A 51 -5.63 0.07 -8.74
N SER A 52 -5.87 -0.82 -9.70
CA SER A 52 -5.79 -0.51 -11.14
C SER A 52 -7.11 -0.88 -11.81
N GLY A 53 -7.87 0.11 -12.26
CA GLY A 53 -9.26 -0.09 -12.66
C GLY A 53 -10.09 -0.56 -11.46
N ASN A 54 -10.52 -1.82 -11.48
CA ASN A 54 -11.23 -2.47 -10.37
C ASN A 54 -10.42 -3.61 -9.70
N GLU A 55 -9.18 -3.88 -10.13
CA GLU A 55 -8.37 -4.93 -9.53
C GLU A 55 -7.50 -4.34 -8.41
N LEU A 56 -7.74 -4.76 -7.17
CA LEU A 56 -6.95 -4.39 -6.00
C LEU A 56 -5.88 -5.45 -5.75
N THR A 57 -4.63 -5.01 -5.69
CA THR A 57 -3.45 -5.89 -5.62
C THR A 57 -2.46 -5.40 -4.58
N VAL A 58 -1.58 -6.29 -4.14
CA VAL A 58 -0.27 -5.90 -3.60
C VAL A 58 0.77 -6.06 -4.71
N LYS A 59 1.40 -4.96 -5.12
CA LYS A 59 2.56 -4.97 -6.02
C LYS A 59 3.85 -4.99 -5.22
N TYR A 60 4.88 -5.63 -5.77
CA TYR A 60 6.21 -5.76 -5.19
C TYR A 60 7.24 -5.96 -6.30
N ASP A 61 8.53 -6.01 -5.94
CA ASP A 61 9.64 -6.18 -6.90
C ASP A 61 9.64 -5.06 -7.95
N ASP A 62 9.64 -3.81 -7.50
CA ASP A 62 9.62 -2.61 -8.37
C ASP A 62 8.41 -2.63 -9.34
N GLY A 63 7.25 -3.03 -8.79
CA GLY A 63 5.99 -3.14 -9.53
C GLY A 63 5.91 -4.25 -10.58
N LYS A 64 6.95 -5.09 -10.72
CA LYS A 64 7.01 -6.16 -11.74
C LYS A 64 6.18 -7.38 -11.38
N LYS A 65 5.90 -7.58 -10.08
CA LYS A 65 5.09 -8.69 -9.59
C LYS A 65 3.90 -8.17 -8.78
N LYS A 66 2.84 -8.99 -8.73
CA LYS A 66 1.61 -8.67 -8.00
C LYS A 66 0.97 -9.93 -7.42
N ALA A 67 0.26 -9.78 -6.30
CA ALA A 67 -0.72 -10.72 -5.81
C ALA A 67 -2.08 -10.02 -5.70
N VAL A 68 -3.16 -10.73 -6.05
CA VAL A 68 -4.52 -10.17 -6.03
C VAL A 68 -5.06 -10.19 -4.60
N LEU A 69 -5.56 -9.04 -4.14
CA LEU A 69 -6.28 -8.92 -2.87
C LEU A 69 -7.78 -9.06 -3.13
N ASP A 70 -8.27 -8.33 -4.13
CA ASP A 70 -9.65 -8.36 -4.62
C ASP A 70 -9.64 -8.16 -6.15
N PRO A 71 -10.14 -9.13 -6.95
CA PRO A 71 -10.16 -9.00 -8.41
C PRO A 71 -11.20 -8.01 -8.94
N SER A 72 -12.13 -7.55 -8.13
CA SER A 72 -13.29 -6.76 -8.55
C SER A 72 -13.76 -5.77 -7.48
N TYR A 73 -12.83 -5.01 -6.93
CA TYR A 73 -13.08 -4.01 -5.91
C TYR A 73 -14.04 -2.91 -6.40
N GLU A 74 -15.07 -2.62 -5.61
CA GLU A 74 -16.03 -1.56 -5.87
C GLU A 74 -15.61 -0.25 -5.17
N LEU A 75 -15.58 0.87 -5.90
CA LEU A 75 -15.23 2.16 -5.31
C LEU A 75 -16.16 2.51 -4.14
N GLY A 76 -15.57 2.89 -3.01
CA GLY A 76 -16.27 3.18 -1.77
C GLY A 76 -16.51 1.97 -0.86
N GLU A 77 -16.25 0.75 -1.33
CA GLU A 77 -16.27 -0.43 -0.46
C GLU A 77 -15.19 -0.30 0.62
N ARG A 78 -15.59 -0.49 1.87
CA ARG A 78 -14.68 -0.40 3.01
C ARG A 78 -13.96 -1.73 3.19
N PHE A 79 -12.64 -1.70 3.29
CA PHE A 79 -11.82 -2.88 3.47
C PHE A 79 -10.74 -2.66 4.52
N ARG A 80 -10.21 -3.78 5.03
CA ARG A 80 -9.07 -3.78 5.95
C ARG A 80 -7.87 -4.44 5.29
N VAL A 81 -6.73 -3.78 5.34
CA VAL A 81 -5.43 -4.36 4.99
C VAL A 81 -4.53 -4.36 6.21
N LYS A 82 -3.92 -5.51 6.50
CA LYS A 82 -2.79 -5.60 7.42
C LYS A 82 -1.54 -5.90 6.61
N ILE A 83 -0.49 -5.12 6.85
CA ILE A 83 0.84 -5.32 6.28
C ILE A 83 1.79 -5.60 7.45
N GLN A 84 2.47 -6.73 7.43
CA GLN A 84 3.48 -7.09 8.44
C GLN A 84 4.81 -7.36 7.77
N SER A 85 5.86 -6.68 8.20
CA SER A 85 7.24 -7.01 7.86
C SER A 85 7.95 -7.63 9.06
N ALA A 86 8.48 -8.84 8.87
CA ALA A 86 9.23 -9.60 9.86
C ALA A 86 10.03 -10.70 9.16
N ASP A 87 11.15 -11.11 9.74
CA ASP A 87 11.96 -12.26 9.30
C ASP A 87 12.36 -12.26 7.81
N GLY A 88 12.51 -11.07 7.21
CA GLY A 88 12.88 -10.94 5.80
C GLY A 88 11.71 -11.09 4.82
N ASN A 89 10.48 -11.12 5.33
CA ASN A 89 9.25 -11.26 4.54
C ASN A 89 8.29 -10.08 4.79
N VAL A 90 7.38 -9.90 3.83
CA VAL A 90 6.18 -9.08 4.00
C VAL A 90 4.94 -9.93 3.79
N LYS A 91 4.11 -10.03 4.83
CA LYS A 91 2.79 -10.66 4.77
C LYS A 91 1.70 -9.61 4.63
N VAL A 92 0.71 -9.88 3.78
CA VAL A 92 -0.43 -8.99 3.55
C VAL A 92 -1.73 -9.76 3.73
N TRP A 93 -2.58 -9.25 4.62
CA TRP A 93 -3.93 -9.74 4.81
C TRP A 93 -4.93 -8.74 4.24
N TYR A 94 -5.98 -9.25 3.62
CA TYR A 94 -7.13 -8.49 3.15
C TYR A 94 -8.39 -9.03 3.83
N ASN A 95 -9.11 -8.17 4.56
CA ASN A 95 -10.29 -8.53 5.34
C ASN A 95 -10.08 -9.75 6.27
N GLY A 96 -8.87 -9.88 6.83
CA GLY A 96 -8.47 -10.95 7.75
C GLY A 96 -7.91 -12.21 7.09
N GLU A 97 -8.01 -12.35 5.76
CA GLU A 97 -7.45 -13.48 5.01
C GLU A 97 -6.03 -13.16 4.55
N LEU A 98 -5.07 -14.08 4.78
CA LEU A 98 -3.71 -13.93 4.25
C LEU A 98 -3.72 -14.11 2.74
N LYS A 99 -3.45 -13.04 1.99
CA LYS A 99 -3.43 -13.04 0.51
C LYS A 99 -2.02 -13.15 -0.07
N ALA A 100 -1.00 -12.72 0.67
CA ALA A 100 0.38 -12.76 0.20
C ALA A 100 1.37 -13.00 1.34
N ASP A 101 2.40 -13.79 1.07
CA ASP A 101 3.62 -13.94 1.87
C ASP A 101 4.81 -13.77 0.91
N LEU A 102 5.41 -12.58 0.94
CA LEU A 102 6.35 -12.10 -0.06
C LEU A 102 7.77 -12.14 0.52
N PRO A 103 8.73 -12.85 -0.09
CA PRO A 103 10.12 -12.92 0.38
C PRO A 103 10.90 -11.66 -0.03
N VAL A 104 10.47 -10.50 0.50
CA VAL A 104 11.03 -9.18 0.24
C VAL A 104 11.26 -8.44 1.56
N TYR A 105 12.37 -7.71 1.65
CA TYR A 105 12.70 -6.85 2.78
C TYR A 105 13.60 -5.70 2.33
N ALA A 106 13.67 -4.66 3.16
CA ALA A 106 14.64 -3.59 3.02
C ALA A 106 15.02 -3.03 4.41
N GLU A 107 16.19 -2.42 4.47
CA GLU A 107 16.62 -1.57 5.58
C GLU A 107 15.98 -0.18 5.46
N ASN A 108 16.06 0.62 6.54
CA ASN A 108 15.51 1.98 6.62
C ASN A 108 14.05 2.09 6.13
N SER A 109 13.28 1.02 6.34
CA SER A 109 11.92 0.92 5.85
C SER A 109 10.95 1.76 6.69
N TYR A 110 9.87 2.20 6.06
CA TYR A 110 8.80 2.92 6.72
C TYR A 110 7.45 2.71 5.99
N PHE A 111 6.37 2.81 6.76
CA PHE A 111 5.01 2.72 6.22
C PHE A 111 4.55 4.06 5.65
N LYS A 112 3.71 4.00 4.61
CA LYS A 112 2.95 5.14 4.09
C LYS A 112 1.50 4.72 3.87
N ALA A 113 0.56 5.62 4.11
CA ALA A 113 -0.87 5.42 3.87
C ALA A 113 -1.49 6.71 3.35
N GLY A 114 -2.49 6.60 2.47
CA GLY A 114 -3.18 7.72 1.85
C GLY A 114 -3.29 7.55 0.34
N ALA A 115 -3.67 8.62 -0.37
CA ALA A 115 -3.86 8.56 -1.82
C ALA A 115 -2.59 8.99 -2.58
N TYR A 116 -1.85 8.02 -3.13
CA TYR A 116 -0.82 8.33 -4.12
C TYR A 116 -1.35 8.05 -5.54
N VAL A 117 -1.58 9.13 -6.28
CA VAL A 117 -2.21 9.15 -7.60
C VAL A 117 -1.14 9.05 -8.69
N ASN A 118 -1.08 7.92 -9.39
CA ASN A 118 -0.06 7.69 -10.43
C ASN A 118 -0.53 8.14 -11.83
N SER A 119 -1.03 9.36 -11.91
CA SER A 119 -1.53 10.01 -13.13
C SER A 119 -1.13 11.49 -13.13
N ASN A 120 -0.83 12.08 -14.28
CA ASN A 120 -0.47 13.50 -14.39
C ASN A 120 -0.69 14.06 -15.83
N PRO A 121 -0.75 15.40 -16.01
CA PRO A 121 -1.01 16.00 -17.31
C PRO A 121 0.04 15.71 -18.39
N SER A 122 1.31 15.50 -18.03
CA SER A 122 2.32 15.13 -19.02
C SER A 122 2.14 13.70 -19.57
N LYS A 123 1.31 12.90 -18.89
CA LYS A 123 0.84 11.57 -19.33
C LYS A 123 -0.59 11.61 -19.91
N GLY A 124 -1.15 12.79 -20.16
CA GLY A 124 -2.48 12.98 -20.76
C GLY A 124 -3.65 12.96 -19.77
N ALA A 125 -3.39 13.05 -18.47
CA ALA A 125 -4.45 13.20 -17.47
C ALA A 125 -5.05 14.59 -17.48
N ASP A 126 -6.34 14.70 -17.18
CA ASP A 126 -6.96 16.00 -16.91
C ASP A 126 -6.40 16.56 -15.58
N PRO A 127 -5.98 17.83 -15.49
CA PRO A 127 -5.54 18.42 -14.22
C PRO A 127 -6.58 18.38 -13.09
N SER A 128 -7.86 18.18 -13.43
CA SER A 128 -8.97 18.01 -12.49
C SER A 128 -9.22 16.54 -12.09
N ASP A 129 -8.50 15.58 -12.68
CA ASP A 129 -8.56 14.18 -12.25
C ASP A 129 -8.08 14.05 -10.80
N VAL A 130 -8.81 13.25 -10.01
CA VAL A 130 -8.49 13.01 -8.60
C VAL A 130 -8.48 11.51 -8.30
N GLY A 131 -7.52 11.09 -7.49
CA GLY A 131 -7.62 9.85 -6.72
C GLY A 131 -7.95 10.20 -5.27
N GLN A 132 -8.80 9.39 -4.64
CA GLN A 132 -9.22 9.63 -3.26
C GLN A 132 -9.26 8.33 -2.47
N VAL A 133 -8.68 8.39 -1.27
CA VAL A 133 -8.71 7.33 -0.25
C VAL A 133 -9.25 7.95 1.04
N VAL A 134 -10.20 7.27 1.67
CA VAL A 134 -10.73 7.59 2.99
C VAL A 134 -10.17 6.59 3.98
N ILE A 135 -9.36 7.04 4.93
CA ILE A 135 -8.83 6.20 6.01
C ILE A 135 -9.70 6.43 7.25
N TYR A 136 -10.36 5.36 7.71
CA TYR A 136 -11.17 5.33 8.91
C TYR A 136 -10.35 4.96 10.16
N GLY A 137 -9.26 4.23 9.98
CA GLY A 137 -8.36 3.82 11.06
C GLY A 137 -6.97 3.50 10.53
N VAL A 138 -5.96 3.87 11.32
CA VAL A 138 -4.57 3.48 11.11
C VAL A 138 -3.97 3.10 12.45
N GLU A 139 -3.40 1.90 12.51
CA GLU A 139 -2.63 1.42 13.66
C GLU A 139 -1.26 0.95 13.17
N ILE A 140 -0.20 1.36 13.87
CA ILE A 140 1.17 0.97 13.56
C ILE A 140 1.82 0.48 14.84
N SER A 141 2.49 -0.68 14.77
CA SER A 141 3.22 -1.26 15.89
C SER A 141 4.59 -1.77 15.45
N HIS A 142 5.54 -1.72 16.39
CA HIS A 142 6.89 -2.25 16.26
C HIS A 142 7.23 -3.02 17.54
N SER A 143 7.78 -4.23 17.43
CA SER A 143 8.21 -5.08 18.56
C SER A 143 9.51 -5.80 18.28
#